data_AF-A0A1S3I082-F1
#
_entry.id   AF-A0A1S3I082-F1
#
_cell.length_a   1.000
_cell.length_b   1.000
_cell.length_c   1.000
_cell.angle_alpha   90.00
_cell.angle_beta   90.00
_cell.angle_gamma   90.00
#
_symmetry.space_group_name_H-M   'P 1'
#
loop_
_entity.id
_entity.type
_entity.pdbx_description
1 polymer ?
#
loop_
_entity_poly.entity_id
_entity_poly.type
_entity_poly.pdbx_seq_one_letter_code
_entity_poly.pdbx_strand_id
1 'polypeptide(L)'
;MGNMCSVEEEFHFSEDMPPLCSNVANWQWLANGAEKMMTTQEIMKRGLCCCCLVIPIAVSIVIALVLTGFLDDDPNPPEIQDGWWGKGEKTEDDLSLKGIKIMVTDSIIDDLKERLSKTRYFDSLEDANFNYGFSVDYMKEVVKYWSEKYDWRKAELELNEYKHYKTQIEGIFIHFVHIKPDVKEQDIVVRPLLLVHGWPGSFYEFYKMIPLLTKPQNGLVFELVLPSIPGYGFSEASHKQGEHVKSVTRGRNCQ
;
A
#
# COMPACT_ATOMS: atom_id res chain seq x y z
N MET A 1 -0.66 -59.02 13.58
CA MET A 1 -1.41 -58.64 14.79
C MET A 1 -1.05 -57.19 15.12
N GLY A 2 -2.03 -56.30 15.16
CA GLY A 2 -1.92 -54.94 15.72
C GLY A 2 -1.39 -53.86 14.79
N ASN A 3 -2.31 -53.14 14.12
CA ASN A 3 -2.14 -51.85 13.44
C ASN A 3 -2.42 -50.67 14.39
N MET A 4 -2.23 -49.44 13.87
CA MET A 4 -2.80 -48.12 14.25
C MET A 4 -2.00 -47.29 15.29
N CYS A 5 -1.80 -45.97 15.15
CA CYS A 5 -2.44 -44.93 14.34
C CYS A 5 -1.44 -43.86 13.84
N SER A 6 -1.68 -43.36 12.62
CA SER A 6 -1.27 -42.04 12.11
C SER A 6 -2.55 -41.20 11.97
N VAL A 7 -2.51 -39.92 12.31
CA VAL A 7 -3.66 -39.00 12.25
C VAL A 7 -3.44 -38.01 11.11
N GLU A 8 -4.25 -38.12 10.06
CA GLU A 8 -4.51 -37.09 9.05
C GLU A 8 -5.97 -36.66 9.22
N GLU A 9 -6.21 -35.36 9.38
CA GLU A 9 -7.55 -34.76 9.49
C GLU A 9 -8.13 -34.50 8.09
N GLU A 10 -9.19 -35.23 7.74
CA GLU A 10 -10.13 -34.87 6.68
C GLU A 10 -11.45 -34.39 7.29
N PHE A 11 -11.90 -33.21 6.84
CA PHE A 11 -13.11 -32.54 7.26
C PHE A 11 -14.34 -33.21 6.59
N HIS A 12 -15.24 -33.78 7.38
CA HIS A 12 -16.53 -34.32 6.93
C HIS A 12 -17.67 -33.39 7.36
N PHE A 13 -18.52 -33.03 6.41
CA PHE A 13 -19.71 -32.20 6.59
C PHE A 13 -20.88 -33.10 7.04
N SER A 14 -21.39 -32.92 8.27
CA SER A 14 -22.54 -33.65 8.78
C SER A 14 -23.84 -32.89 8.53
N GLU A 15 -24.79 -33.55 7.87
CA GLU A 15 -26.20 -33.16 7.77
C GLU A 15 -26.89 -33.40 9.13
N ASP A 16 -27.54 -32.37 9.68
CA ASP A 16 -28.55 -32.53 10.74
C ASP A 16 -29.51 -31.33 10.76
N MET A 17 -30.77 -31.55 10.34
CA MET A 17 -31.92 -30.72 10.71
C MET A 17 -33.14 -31.62 11.00
N PRO A 18 -33.93 -31.34 12.06
CA PRO A 18 -35.07 -32.19 12.44
C PRO A 18 -36.38 -31.82 11.71
N PRO A 19 -37.34 -32.76 11.62
CA PRO A 19 -38.55 -32.64 10.80
C PRO A 19 -39.79 -32.31 11.63
N LEU A 20 -40.77 -31.56 11.08
CA LEU A 20 -42.16 -31.63 11.53
C LEU A 20 -43.18 -31.33 10.40
N CYS A 21 -43.94 -32.38 10.10
CA CYS A 21 -45.38 -32.42 9.75
C CYS A 21 -45.94 -31.66 8.53
N SER A 22 -46.17 -32.45 7.48
CA SER A 22 -47.48 -32.69 6.83
C SER A 22 -48.59 -31.64 6.98
N ASN A 23 -48.90 -30.98 5.86
CA ASN A 23 -50.30 -30.80 5.44
C ASN A 23 -50.38 -30.75 3.92
N VAL A 24 -50.77 -31.89 3.35
CA VAL A 24 -51.22 -32.05 1.97
C VAL A 24 -52.64 -31.49 1.90
N ALA A 25 -52.77 -30.23 1.52
CA ALA A 25 -53.97 -29.70 0.90
C ALA A 25 -53.62 -28.39 0.21
N ASN A 26 -54.18 -28.20 -0.99
CA ASN A 26 -54.24 -26.93 -1.72
C ASN A 26 -53.12 -26.62 -2.74
N TRP A 27 -52.87 -27.55 -3.68
CA TRP A 27 -52.18 -27.26 -4.95
C TRP A 27 -53.13 -27.21 -6.17
N GLN A 28 -54.45 -27.13 -5.94
CA GLN A 28 -55.42 -26.94 -7.02
C GLN A 28 -55.38 -25.51 -7.62
N TRP A 29 -54.67 -24.57 -6.99
CA TRP A 29 -54.59 -23.17 -7.44
C TRP A 29 -53.44 -22.92 -8.44
N LEU A 30 -52.43 -23.78 -8.49
CA LEU A 30 -51.27 -23.62 -9.40
C LEU A 30 -51.39 -24.39 -10.72
N ALA A 31 -52.32 -25.35 -10.82
CA ALA A 31 -52.65 -26.01 -12.09
C ALA A 31 -53.61 -25.20 -12.98
N ASN A 32 -54.39 -24.27 -12.41
CA ASN A 32 -55.34 -23.44 -13.17
C ASN A 32 -54.76 -22.10 -13.66
N GLY A 33 -53.50 -21.79 -13.35
CA GLY A 33 -52.82 -20.58 -13.85
C GLY A 33 -52.20 -20.74 -15.25
N ALA A 34 -52.07 -21.98 -15.74
CA ALA A 34 -51.40 -22.30 -16.99
C ALA A 34 -52.29 -22.19 -18.25
N GLU A 35 -53.59 -21.94 -18.11
CA GLU A 35 -54.51 -21.69 -19.24
C GLU A 35 -54.63 -20.21 -19.65
N LYS A 36 -53.93 -19.30 -18.96
CA LYS A 36 -53.73 -17.91 -19.41
C LYS A 36 -52.29 -17.66 -19.85
N MET A 37 -51.69 -18.61 -20.56
CA MET A 37 -50.63 -18.24 -21.49
C MET A 37 -51.27 -17.50 -22.67
N MET A 38 -51.36 -16.17 -22.52
CA MET A 38 -51.43 -15.27 -23.66
C MET A 38 -50.25 -15.60 -24.57
N THR A 39 -50.55 -16.34 -25.63
CA THR A 39 -49.71 -16.60 -26.78
C THR A 39 -48.94 -15.33 -27.13
N THR A 40 -47.61 -15.44 -27.22
CA THR A 40 -46.71 -14.42 -27.77
C THR A 40 -47.13 -13.89 -29.16
N GLN A 41 -48.10 -14.54 -29.82
CA GLN A 41 -48.77 -14.04 -31.01
C GLN A 41 -49.77 -12.88 -30.79
N GLU A 42 -50.33 -12.65 -29.59
CA GLU A 42 -51.24 -11.50 -29.37
C GLU A 42 -50.50 -10.18 -29.12
N ILE A 43 -49.29 -10.22 -28.55
CA ILE A 43 -48.47 -9.02 -28.34
C ILE A 43 -47.96 -8.45 -29.68
N MET A 44 -47.76 -9.27 -30.71
CA MET A 44 -47.39 -8.79 -32.05
C MET A 44 -48.56 -8.27 -32.90
N LYS A 45 -49.82 -8.44 -32.49
CA LYS A 45 -51.00 -7.96 -33.24
C LYS A 45 -51.59 -6.64 -32.74
N ARG A 46 -51.18 -6.16 -31.57
CA ARG A 46 -51.41 -4.76 -31.17
C ARG A 46 -50.16 -4.01 -31.57
N GLY A 47 -50.26 -3.21 -32.63
CA GLY A 47 -49.16 -2.43 -33.20
C GLY A 47 -48.24 -1.93 -32.10
N LEU A 48 -47.08 -2.57 -32.00
CA LEU A 48 -46.08 -2.30 -30.98
C LEU A 48 -45.53 -0.92 -31.30
N CYS A 49 -46.21 0.09 -30.78
CA CYS A 49 -45.81 1.47 -30.90
C CYS A 49 -44.39 1.58 -30.33
N CYS A 50 -43.46 2.23 -31.04
CA CYS A 50 -42.07 2.44 -30.58
C CYS A 50 -41.99 2.82 -29.09
N CYS A 51 -42.99 3.52 -28.55
CA CYS A 51 -43.11 3.89 -27.15
C CYS A 51 -43.02 2.71 -26.16
N CYS A 52 -43.51 1.50 -26.48
CA CYS A 52 -43.54 0.36 -25.54
C CYS A 52 -42.17 -0.23 -25.23
N LEU A 53 -41.17 -0.05 -26.12
CA LEU A 53 -39.78 -0.44 -25.88
C LEU A 53 -38.89 0.76 -25.52
N VAL A 54 -39.23 1.96 -26.01
CA VAL A 54 -38.47 3.18 -25.73
C VAL A 54 -38.59 3.59 -24.26
N ILE A 55 -39.77 3.45 -23.65
CA ILE A 55 -39.97 3.83 -22.24
C ILE A 55 -39.10 2.99 -21.28
N PRO A 56 -39.09 1.64 -21.32
CA PRO A 56 -38.25 0.86 -20.42
C PRO A 56 -36.75 1.09 -20.67
N ILE A 57 -36.32 1.27 -21.92
CA ILE A 57 -34.91 1.58 -22.24
C ILE A 57 -34.52 2.96 -21.70
N ALA A 58 -35.37 3.98 -21.90
CA ALA A 58 -35.12 5.33 -21.38
C ALA A 58 -35.09 5.33 -19.85
N VAL A 59 -35.99 4.57 -19.19
CA VAL A 59 -35.98 4.41 -17.73
C VAL A 59 -34.71 3.71 -17.27
N SER A 60 -34.25 2.65 -17.94
CA SER A 60 -32.98 1.98 -17.61
C SER A 60 -31.76 2.89 -17.83
N ILE A 61 -31.76 3.73 -18.87
CA ILE A 61 -30.68 4.72 -19.11
C ILE A 61 -30.70 5.79 -18.04
N VAL A 62 -31.87 6.31 -17.66
CA VAL A 62 -31.99 7.31 -16.58
C VAL A 62 -31.58 6.70 -15.24
N ILE A 63 -32.00 5.47 -14.94
CA ILE A 63 -31.56 4.74 -13.75
C ILE A 63 -30.05 4.52 -13.79
N ALA A 64 -29.47 4.14 -14.93
CA ALA A 64 -28.03 3.98 -15.07
C ALA A 64 -27.28 5.30 -14.87
N LEU A 65 -27.77 6.41 -15.45
CA LEU A 65 -27.19 7.75 -15.27
C LEU A 65 -27.32 8.27 -13.84
N VAL A 66 -28.45 7.97 -13.18
CA VAL A 66 -28.67 8.28 -11.77
C VAL A 66 -27.77 7.42 -10.89
N LEU A 67 -27.63 6.12 -11.20
CA LEU A 67 -26.75 5.20 -10.46
C LEU A 67 -25.27 5.55 -10.69
N THR A 68 -24.83 5.92 -11.89
CA THR A 68 -23.47 6.42 -12.10
C THR A 68 -23.29 7.75 -11.38
N GLY A 69 -24.23 8.69 -11.47
CA GLY A 69 -24.18 9.95 -10.73
C GLY A 69 -24.18 9.79 -9.20
N PHE A 70 -24.82 8.74 -8.66
CA PHE A 70 -24.81 8.40 -7.23
C PHE A 70 -23.57 7.60 -6.80
N LEU A 71 -22.92 6.90 -7.73
CA LEU A 71 -21.70 6.11 -7.48
C LEU A 71 -20.42 6.90 -7.80
N ASP A 72 -20.53 8.01 -8.54
CA ASP A 72 -19.44 8.94 -8.89
C ASP A 72 -19.29 10.08 -7.88
N ASP A 73 -20.01 10.05 -6.75
CA ASP A 73 -19.71 10.89 -5.58
C ASP A 73 -18.44 10.35 -4.91
N ASP A 74 -17.29 10.40 -5.61
CA ASP A 74 -16.01 10.42 -4.93
C ASP A 74 -16.07 11.61 -3.97
N PRO A 75 -16.09 11.39 -2.65
CA PRO A 75 -16.18 12.50 -1.72
C PRO A 75 -15.02 13.43 -2.02
N ASN A 76 -15.32 14.72 -2.24
CA ASN A 76 -14.29 15.74 -2.42
C ASN A 76 -13.20 15.50 -1.36
N PRO A 77 -11.92 15.42 -1.77
CA PRO A 77 -10.84 15.24 -0.81
C PRO A 77 -11.00 16.27 0.30
N PRO A 78 -10.88 15.89 1.58
CA PRO A 78 -11.03 16.84 2.66
C PRO A 78 -10.05 17.99 2.43
N GLU A 79 -10.51 19.25 2.55
CA GLU A 79 -9.63 20.40 2.44
C GLU A 79 -8.61 20.35 3.58
N ILE A 80 -7.38 19.96 3.26
CA ILE A 80 -6.27 19.93 4.22
C ILE A 80 -5.61 21.31 4.17
N GLN A 81 -5.79 22.11 5.22
CA GLN A 81 -5.15 23.42 5.34
C GLN A 81 -3.62 23.27 5.24
N ASP A 82 -2.96 24.19 4.55
CA ASP A 82 -1.49 24.25 4.49
C ASP A 82 -0.91 24.35 5.91
N GLY A 83 -0.24 23.29 6.35
CA GLY A 83 0.36 23.19 7.67
C GLY A 83 1.73 23.87 7.71
N TRP A 84 2.14 24.28 8.91
CA TRP A 84 3.52 24.67 9.19
C TRP A 84 4.04 23.78 10.32
N TRP A 85 4.98 22.90 9.98
CA TRP A 85 5.60 21.92 10.87
C TRP A 85 7.00 22.34 11.33
N GLY A 86 7.51 23.45 10.78
CA GLY A 86 8.78 24.05 11.17
C GLY A 86 8.78 24.68 12.57
N LYS A 87 9.98 25.05 13.04
CA LYS A 87 10.14 25.80 14.29
C LYS A 87 9.60 27.22 14.13
N GLY A 88 9.07 27.79 15.21
CA GLY A 88 8.63 29.18 15.24
C GLY A 88 7.38 29.47 14.42
N GLU A 89 7.30 30.67 13.87
CA GLU A 89 6.23 31.17 13.00
C GLU A 89 6.43 30.73 11.55
N LYS A 90 5.36 30.76 10.75
CA LYS A 90 5.38 30.37 9.34
C LYS A 90 6.25 31.34 8.54
N THR A 91 7.28 30.81 7.88
CA THR A 91 8.08 31.54 6.89
C THR A 91 7.86 30.96 5.49
N GLU A 92 8.41 31.61 4.48
CA GLU A 92 8.48 31.01 3.13
C GLU A 92 9.43 29.82 3.14
N ASP A 93 9.05 28.75 2.43
CA ASP A 93 9.88 27.57 2.24
C ASP A 93 10.96 27.84 1.19
N ASP A 94 12.21 27.48 1.47
CA ASP A 94 13.25 27.37 0.45
C ASP A 94 13.07 26.06 -0.33
N LEU A 95 12.37 26.17 -1.47
CA LEU A 95 12.07 25.03 -2.35
C LEU A 95 13.27 24.57 -3.19
N SER A 96 14.46 25.19 -3.04
CA SER A 96 15.64 24.80 -3.81
C SER A 96 16.06 23.36 -3.50
N LEU A 97 16.33 22.58 -4.55
CA LEU A 97 16.77 21.21 -4.42
C LEU A 97 18.26 21.15 -4.08
N LYS A 98 18.58 20.83 -2.83
CA LYS A 98 19.96 20.69 -2.35
C LYS A 98 20.38 19.23 -2.43
N GLY A 99 21.40 18.95 -3.25
CA GLY A 99 21.99 17.62 -3.30
C GLY A 99 22.66 17.27 -1.98
N ILE A 100 22.43 16.07 -1.47
CA ILE A 100 23.08 15.56 -0.25
C ILE A 100 23.84 14.27 -0.55
N LYS A 101 24.90 14.03 0.22
CA LYS A 101 25.61 12.75 0.23
C LYS A 101 25.53 12.18 1.63
N ILE A 102 25.15 10.91 1.74
CA ILE A 102 25.11 10.21 3.03
C ILE A 102 26.56 9.97 3.45
N MET A 103 26.91 10.47 4.63
CA MET A 103 28.24 10.31 5.23
C MET A 103 28.09 10.04 6.72
N VAL A 104 28.50 8.85 7.15
CA VAL A 104 28.58 8.43 8.54
C VAL A 104 30.04 8.56 8.99
N THR A 105 30.29 9.38 10.01
CA THR A 105 31.66 9.60 10.50
C THR A 105 32.20 8.35 11.20
N ASP A 106 33.52 8.15 11.17
CA ASP A 106 34.16 7.04 11.90
C ASP A 106 33.81 7.07 13.38
N SER A 107 33.69 8.25 13.98
CA SER A 107 33.28 8.41 15.39
C SER A 107 31.91 7.80 15.70
N ILE A 108 30.94 7.88 14.77
CA ILE A 108 29.61 7.27 14.95
C ILE A 108 29.72 5.75 14.85
N ILE A 109 30.54 5.25 13.91
CA ILE A 109 30.76 3.81 13.73
C ILE A 109 31.48 3.21 14.95
N ASP A 110 32.46 3.92 15.49
CA ASP A 110 33.20 3.51 16.68
C ASP A 110 32.31 3.51 17.93
N ASP A 111 31.49 4.56 18.14
CA ASP A 111 30.50 4.60 19.23
C ASP A 111 29.49 3.44 19.10
N LEU A 112 29.01 3.13 17.88
CA LEU A 112 28.15 1.97 17.63
C LEU A 112 28.84 0.66 18.05
N LYS A 113 30.08 0.44 17.59
CA LYS A 113 30.84 -0.79 17.92
C LYS A 113 31.08 -0.92 19.42
N GLU A 114 31.41 0.18 20.10
CA GLU A 114 31.57 0.20 21.55
C GLU A 114 30.28 -0.22 22.26
N ARG A 115 29.13 0.34 21.86
CA ARG A 115 27.82 -0.02 22.45
C ARG A 115 27.48 -1.49 22.20
N LEU A 116 27.70 -1.99 20.99
CA LEU A 116 27.47 -3.40 20.66
C LEU A 116 28.35 -4.32 21.52
N SER A 117 29.62 -3.97 21.75
CA SER A 117 30.54 -4.76 22.58
C SER A 117 30.12 -4.85 24.06
N LYS A 118 29.35 -3.88 24.54
CA LYS A 118 28.86 -3.80 25.94
C LYS A 118 27.41 -4.27 26.08
N THR A 119 26.86 -4.94 25.07
CA THR A 119 25.50 -5.47 25.09
C THR A 119 25.34 -6.46 26.25
N ARG A 120 24.30 -6.25 27.06
CA ARG A 120 23.91 -7.19 28.13
C ARG A 120 22.79 -8.07 27.59
N TYR A 121 22.97 -9.39 27.70
CA TYR A 121 21.97 -10.37 27.31
C TYR A 121 21.20 -10.87 28.54
N PHE A 122 19.99 -11.37 28.31
CA PHE A 122 19.16 -12.05 29.31
C PHE A 122 19.05 -13.53 28.94
N ASP A 123 18.69 -14.37 29.89
CA ASP A 123 18.48 -15.80 29.63
C ASP A 123 17.20 -16.01 28.81
N SER A 124 17.26 -16.89 27.82
CA SER A 124 16.11 -17.32 27.04
C SER A 124 15.47 -18.57 27.62
N LEU A 125 14.15 -18.71 27.45
CA LEU A 125 13.47 -19.98 27.64
C LEU A 125 14.03 -21.03 26.68
N GLU A 126 14.19 -22.26 27.15
CA GLU A 126 14.60 -23.39 26.33
C GLU A 126 13.60 -23.57 25.15
N ASP A 127 14.14 -23.79 23.95
CA ASP A 127 13.39 -24.05 22.71
C ASP A 127 12.31 -23.02 22.32
N ALA A 128 12.30 -21.82 22.91
CA ALA A 128 11.28 -20.81 22.62
C ALA A 128 11.44 -20.14 21.24
N ASN A 129 12.64 -20.16 20.67
CA ASN A 129 12.99 -19.54 19.40
C ASN A 129 12.41 -18.11 19.28
N PHE A 130 11.53 -17.84 18.31
CA PHE A 130 10.84 -16.54 18.15
C PHE A 130 9.40 -16.50 18.68
N ASN A 131 8.91 -17.57 19.32
CA ASN A 131 7.51 -17.68 19.73
C ASN A 131 7.12 -16.70 20.85
N TYR A 132 8.10 -16.14 21.56
CA TYR A 132 7.91 -15.19 22.67
C TYR A 132 8.60 -13.84 22.40
N GLY A 133 8.78 -13.50 21.14
CA GLY A 133 9.50 -12.30 20.72
C GLY A 133 10.88 -12.63 20.15
N PHE A 134 11.80 -11.68 20.18
CA PHE A 134 13.10 -11.84 19.53
C PHE A 134 13.99 -12.83 20.30
N SER A 135 14.53 -13.84 19.61
CA SER A 135 15.43 -14.82 20.19
C SER A 135 16.74 -14.19 20.67
N VAL A 136 17.13 -14.45 21.93
CA VAL A 136 18.41 -13.98 22.49
C VAL A 136 19.59 -14.56 21.73
N ASP A 137 19.53 -15.85 21.38
CA ASP A 137 20.65 -16.50 20.69
C ASP A 137 20.83 -15.93 19.29
N TYR A 138 19.73 -15.68 18.58
CA TYR A 138 19.79 -14.96 17.31
C TYR A 138 20.26 -13.51 17.47
N MET A 139 19.89 -12.82 18.56
CA MET A 139 20.38 -11.47 18.86
C MET A 139 21.91 -11.45 19.04
N LYS A 140 22.49 -12.45 19.69
CA LYS A 140 23.95 -12.57 19.82
C LYS A 140 24.62 -12.70 18.44
N GLU A 141 24.03 -13.47 17.53
CA GLU A 141 24.52 -13.59 16.16
C GLU A 141 24.44 -12.27 15.38
N VAL A 142 23.32 -11.56 15.48
CA VAL A 142 23.13 -10.24 14.86
C VAL A 142 24.14 -9.24 15.40
N VAL A 143 24.28 -9.13 16.72
CA VAL A 143 25.25 -8.22 17.36
C VAL A 143 26.67 -8.54 16.91
N LYS A 144 27.05 -9.83 16.90
CA LYS A 144 28.36 -10.27 16.45
C LYS A 144 28.63 -9.92 14.99
N TYR A 145 27.67 -10.19 14.10
CA TYR A 145 27.80 -9.83 12.69
C TYR A 145 27.95 -8.30 12.52
N TRP A 146 27.13 -7.52 13.23
CA TRP A 146 27.14 -6.07 13.09
C TRP A 146 28.43 -5.43 13.62
N SER A 147 28.98 -5.94 14.72
CA SER A 147 30.22 -5.41 15.30
C SER A 147 31.48 -5.83 14.54
N GLU A 148 31.53 -7.06 14.03
CA GLU A 148 32.75 -7.66 13.48
C GLU A 148 32.79 -7.68 11.94
N LYS A 149 31.64 -7.84 11.27
CA LYS A 149 31.58 -8.19 9.84
C LYS A 149 30.84 -7.19 8.97
N TYR A 150 29.92 -6.41 9.53
CA TYR A 150 29.16 -5.45 8.76
C TYR A 150 30.03 -4.26 8.32
N ASP A 151 30.15 -4.08 7.02
CA ASP A 151 30.92 -3.01 6.43
C ASP A 151 30.04 -1.78 6.16
N TRP A 152 30.10 -0.81 7.07
CA TRP A 152 29.40 0.47 6.94
C TRP A 152 29.85 1.28 5.73
N ARG A 153 31.12 1.16 5.30
CA ARG A 153 31.63 1.89 4.14
C ARG A 153 31.07 1.32 2.86
N LYS A 154 30.90 0.00 2.78
CA LYS A 154 30.16 -0.63 1.69
C LYS A 154 28.70 -0.16 1.65
N ALA A 155 28.01 -0.17 2.79
CA ALA A 155 26.62 0.29 2.85
C ALA A 155 26.46 1.77 2.48
N GLU A 156 27.41 2.63 2.86
CA GLU A 156 27.45 4.04 2.49
C GLU A 156 27.65 4.24 0.98
N LEU A 157 28.51 3.43 0.35
CA LEU A 157 28.68 3.43 -1.10
C LEU A 157 27.39 3.01 -1.81
N GLU A 158 26.76 1.91 -1.36
CA GLU A 158 25.49 1.42 -1.90
C GLU A 158 24.40 2.49 -1.78
N LEU A 159 24.24 3.11 -0.60
CA LEU A 159 23.26 4.17 -0.39
C LEU A 159 23.46 5.31 -1.38
N ASN A 160 24.70 5.76 -1.59
CA ASN A 160 25.04 6.87 -2.48
C ASN A 160 25.15 6.48 -3.97
N GLU A 161 24.75 5.27 -4.39
CA GLU A 161 24.66 4.92 -5.82
C GLU A 161 23.67 5.81 -6.57
N TYR A 162 22.64 6.28 -5.86
CA TYR A 162 21.62 7.18 -6.39
C TYR A 162 21.76 8.59 -5.81
N LYS A 163 21.22 9.59 -6.53
CA LYS A 163 21.28 10.99 -6.11
C LYS A 163 20.21 11.28 -5.05
N HIS A 164 20.66 11.78 -3.92
CA HIS A 164 19.80 12.23 -2.84
C HIS A 164 19.65 13.75 -2.87
N TYR A 165 18.45 14.20 -2.51
CA TYR A 165 18.09 15.60 -2.46
C TYR A 165 17.38 15.93 -1.15
N LYS A 166 17.44 17.20 -0.79
CA LYS A 166 16.72 17.78 0.33
C LYS A 166 16.12 19.11 -0.08
N THR A 167 14.86 19.33 0.30
CA THR A 167 14.13 20.59 0.05
C THR A 167 13.27 20.92 1.27
N GLN A 168 12.88 22.18 1.44
CA GLN A 168 11.99 22.56 2.54
C GLN A 168 10.53 22.46 2.11
N ILE A 169 9.72 21.79 2.92
CA ILE A 169 8.27 21.66 2.71
C ILE A 169 7.60 21.88 4.07
N GLU A 170 6.80 22.92 4.18
CA GLU A 170 5.97 23.25 5.35
C GLU A 170 6.84 23.53 6.58
N GLY A 171 7.99 24.16 6.37
CA GLY A 171 8.92 24.51 7.42
C GLY A 171 9.85 23.39 7.90
N ILE A 172 9.71 22.17 7.39
CA ILE A 172 10.62 21.05 7.67
C ILE A 172 11.38 20.63 6.41
N PHE A 173 12.59 20.11 6.60
CA PHE A 173 13.31 19.58 5.45
C PHE A 173 12.94 18.14 5.14
N ILE A 174 12.60 17.88 3.88
CA ILE A 174 12.26 16.56 3.36
C ILE A 174 13.40 16.04 2.49
N HIS A 175 13.87 14.84 2.83
CA HIS A 175 14.82 14.06 2.03
C HIS A 175 14.08 13.17 1.02
N PHE A 176 14.64 13.03 -0.18
CA PHE A 176 14.20 12.05 -1.15
C PHE A 176 15.34 11.61 -2.08
N VAL A 177 15.22 10.41 -2.62
CA VAL A 177 16.04 9.93 -3.74
C VAL A 177 15.29 10.18 -5.04
N HIS A 178 15.95 10.75 -6.04
CA HIS A 178 15.35 11.00 -7.35
C HIS A 178 16.16 10.32 -8.45
N ILE A 179 15.51 9.40 -9.16
CA ILE A 179 16.13 8.61 -10.22
C ILE A 179 15.42 8.89 -11.53
N LYS A 180 16.15 9.51 -12.46
CA LYS A 180 15.70 9.72 -13.83
C LYS A 180 16.20 8.58 -14.70
N PRO A 181 15.33 7.92 -15.49
CA PRO A 181 15.79 6.88 -16.41
C PRO A 181 16.58 7.51 -17.56
N ASP A 182 17.65 6.85 -18.00
CA ASP A 182 18.42 7.28 -19.18
C ASP A 182 17.76 6.71 -20.44
N VAL A 183 16.84 7.47 -21.03
CA VAL A 183 16.10 7.08 -22.23
C VAL A 183 16.30 8.12 -23.32
N LYS A 184 16.75 7.65 -24.49
CA LYS A 184 17.03 8.48 -25.68
C LYS A 184 16.08 8.19 -26.84
N GLU A 185 15.34 7.09 -26.77
CA GLU A 185 14.42 6.64 -27.81
C GLU A 185 13.10 7.41 -27.71
N GLN A 186 12.55 7.79 -28.86
CA GLN A 186 11.35 8.64 -28.94
C GLN A 186 10.04 7.87 -28.62
N ASP A 187 10.07 6.54 -28.73
CA ASP A 187 8.88 5.68 -28.54
C ASP A 187 8.70 5.19 -27.10
N ILE A 188 9.55 5.63 -26.17
CA ILE A 188 9.47 5.26 -24.75
C ILE A 188 8.79 6.37 -23.95
N VAL A 189 7.69 6.01 -23.29
CA VAL A 189 6.96 6.89 -22.38
C VAL A 189 7.60 6.85 -20.98
N VAL A 190 7.99 8.00 -20.45
CA VAL A 190 8.44 8.15 -19.06
C VAL A 190 7.26 8.52 -18.17
N ARG A 191 7.06 7.80 -17.07
CA ARG A 191 6.02 8.10 -16.06
C ARG A 191 6.65 8.34 -14.68
N PRO A 192 6.29 9.43 -13.98
CA PRO A 192 6.72 9.61 -12.61
C PRO A 192 6.03 8.60 -11.69
N LEU A 193 6.77 8.02 -10.75
CA LEU A 193 6.30 7.09 -9.74
C LEU A 193 6.88 7.46 -8.37
N LEU A 194 5.98 7.75 -7.43
CA LEU A 194 6.31 8.03 -6.04
C LEU A 194 6.26 6.72 -5.23
N LEU A 195 7.36 6.37 -4.57
CA LEU A 195 7.48 5.17 -3.75
C LEU A 195 7.63 5.56 -2.27
N VAL A 196 6.56 5.42 -1.51
CA VAL A 196 6.49 5.81 -0.09
C VAL A 196 6.67 4.58 0.80
N HIS A 197 7.63 4.63 1.72
CA HIS A 197 7.89 3.55 2.67
C HIS A 197 7.03 3.67 3.94
N GLY A 198 6.99 2.61 4.74
CA GLY A 198 6.29 2.56 6.04
C GLY A 198 7.25 2.51 7.24
N TRP A 199 6.71 2.09 8.39
CA TRP A 199 7.47 1.72 9.59
C TRP A 199 7.48 0.19 9.74
N PRO A 200 8.58 -0.45 10.16
CA PRO A 200 9.89 0.10 10.56
C PRO A 200 10.87 0.29 9.39
N GLY A 201 10.34 0.52 8.18
CA GLY A 201 11.10 0.61 6.94
C GLY A 201 11.76 1.95 6.66
N SER A 202 12.30 2.08 5.45
CA SER A 202 12.94 3.30 4.94
C SER A 202 12.98 3.31 3.42
N PHE A 203 13.33 4.45 2.82
CA PHE A 203 13.53 4.57 1.37
C PHE A 203 14.49 3.50 0.78
N TYR A 204 15.37 2.91 1.59
CA TYR A 204 16.28 1.84 1.17
C TYR A 204 15.57 0.54 0.74
N GLU A 205 14.33 0.30 1.22
CA GLU A 205 13.55 -0.90 0.87
C GLU A 205 13.35 -1.07 -0.64
N PHE A 206 13.36 0.04 -1.38
CA PHE A 206 13.13 0.05 -2.82
C PHE A 206 14.41 -0.13 -3.66
N TYR A 207 15.62 -0.14 -3.06
CA TYR A 207 16.88 -0.11 -3.83
C TYR A 207 17.00 -1.25 -4.84
N LYS A 208 16.60 -2.45 -4.46
CA LYS A 208 16.62 -3.62 -5.36
C LYS A 208 15.60 -3.53 -6.50
N MET A 209 14.55 -2.72 -6.35
CA MET A 209 13.53 -2.51 -7.38
C MET A 209 13.90 -1.40 -8.37
N ILE A 210 14.78 -0.47 -7.98
CA ILE A 210 15.14 0.69 -8.83
C ILE A 210 15.59 0.26 -10.23
N PRO A 211 16.51 -0.72 -10.42
CA PRO A 211 16.92 -1.14 -11.76
C PRO A 211 15.80 -1.80 -12.58
N LEU A 212 14.81 -2.40 -11.92
CA LEU A 212 13.68 -3.06 -12.59
C LEU A 212 12.67 -2.05 -13.11
N LEU A 213 12.45 -0.96 -12.37
CA LEU A 213 11.48 0.09 -12.69
C LEU A 213 12.05 1.17 -13.62
N THR A 214 13.36 1.39 -13.59
CA THR A 214 14.05 2.37 -14.45
C THR A 214 14.57 1.77 -15.77
N LYS A 215 14.36 0.47 -16.00
CA LYS A 215 14.62 -0.18 -17.28
C LYS A 215 13.36 -0.14 -18.15
N PRO A 216 13.42 0.34 -19.40
CA PRO A 216 12.27 0.34 -20.30
C PRO A 216 11.69 -1.06 -20.51
N GLN A 217 10.37 -1.19 -20.37
CA GLN A 217 9.62 -2.41 -20.67
C GLN A 217 8.36 -2.03 -21.44
N ASN A 218 8.12 -2.67 -22.60
CA ASN A 218 6.94 -2.46 -23.43
C ASN A 218 6.66 -0.97 -23.76
N GLY A 219 7.71 -0.18 -24.02
CA GLY A 219 7.60 1.25 -24.32
C GLY A 219 7.31 2.13 -23.10
N LEU A 220 7.41 1.62 -21.87
CA LEU A 220 7.20 2.36 -20.63
C LEU A 220 8.44 2.27 -19.73
N VAL A 221 8.77 3.38 -19.07
CA VAL A 221 9.79 3.44 -18.01
C VAL A 221 9.33 4.37 -16.89
N PHE A 222 9.80 4.13 -15.66
CA PHE A 222 9.50 5.00 -14.54
C PHE A 222 10.64 5.94 -14.17
N GLU A 223 10.29 7.20 -13.93
CA GLU A 223 11.09 8.16 -13.15
C GLU A 223 10.67 8.04 -11.69
N LEU A 224 11.61 7.82 -10.79
CA LEU A 224 11.31 7.42 -9.41
C LEU A 224 11.61 8.54 -8.43
N VAL A 225 10.69 8.77 -7.49
CA VAL A 225 10.90 9.62 -6.31
C VAL A 225 10.64 8.79 -5.06
N LEU A 226 11.65 8.66 -4.20
CA LEU A 226 11.62 7.85 -2.98
C LEU A 226 11.84 8.78 -1.77
N PRO A 227 10.78 9.42 -1.23
CA PRO A 227 10.92 10.27 -0.05
C PRO A 227 11.18 9.46 1.21
N SER A 228 11.94 10.07 2.13
CA SER A 228 11.82 9.73 3.55
C SER A 228 10.61 10.45 4.12
N ILE A 229 9.66 9.73 4.70
CA ILE A 229 8.51 10.33 5.37
C ILE A 229 8.98 11.22 6.55
N PRO A 230 8.24 12.27 6.94
CA PRO A 230 8.65 13.17 8.02
C PRO A 230 9.04 12.43 9.30
N GLY A 231 10.21 12.79 9.86
CA GLY A 231 10.79 12.14 11.04
C GLY A 231 11.54 10.82 10.79
N TYR A 232 11.67 10.37 9.54
CA TYR A 232 12.38 9.14 9.18
C TYR A 232 13.62 9.44 8.35
N GLY A 233 14.62 8.55 8.46
CA GLY A 233 15.84 8.61 7.65
C GLY A 233 16.53 9.97 7.77
N PHE A 234 16.60 10.70 6.65
CA PHE A 234 17.25 12.01 6.55
C PHE A 234 16.25 13.19 6.47
N SER A 235 14.95 12.91 6.60
CA SER A 235 13.90 13.93 6.73
C SER A 235 13.81 14.42 8.18
N GLU A 236 13.51 15.70 8.33
CA GLU A 236 13.30 16.31 9.64
C GLU A 236 11.95 15.87 10.22
N ALA A 237 11.88 15.75 11.56
CA ALA A 237 10.63 15.51 12.26
C ALA A 237 9.86 16.82 12.45
N SER A 238 8.53 16.75 12.52
CA SER A 238 7.73 17.93 12.87
C SER A 238 8.11 18.51 14.24
N HIS A 239 8.11 19.85 14.30
CA HIS A 239 8.28 20.62 15.53
C HIS A 239 6.95 21.06 16.16
N LYS A 240 5.82 20.62 15.61
CA LYS A 240 4.46 20.90 16.10
C LYS A 240 3.70 19.60 16.34
N GLN A 241 2.74 19.67 17.26
CA GLN A 241 1.85 18.53 17.54
C GLN A 241 0.82 18.37 16.42
N GLY A 242 0.32 17.14 16.23
CA GLY A 242 -0.80 16.87 15.32
C GLY A 242 -0.41 16.57 13.87
N GLU A 243 0.86 16.30 13.58
CA GLU A 243 1.26 15.77 12.27
C GLU A 243 0.78 14.31 12.17
N HIS A 244 -0.28 14.10 11.40
CA HIS A 244 -0.89 12.80 11.16
C HIS A 244 -0.83 12.44 9.67
N VAL A 245 -1.19 11.21 9.33
CA VAL A 245 -1.13 10.66 7.95
C VAL A 245 -1.71 11.63 6.92
N LYS A 246 -2.86 12.27 7.20
CA LYS A 246 -3.50 13.24 6.29
C LYS A 246 -2.58 14.41 5.94
N SER A 247 -1.79 14.90 6.90
CA SER A 247 -0.82 15.97 6.66
C SER A 247 0.33 15.49 5.77
N VAL A 248 0.84 14.29 6.03
CA VAL A 248 1.98 13.71 5.27
C VAL A 248 1.58 13.38 3.83
N THR A 249 0.35 12.91 3.61
CA THR A 249 -0.16 12.56 2.26
C THR A 249 -0.57 13.77 1.44
N ARG A 250 -0.41 14.98 1.98
CA ARG A 250 -0.81 16.20 1.29
C ARG A 250 0.11 16.45 0.10
N GLY A 251 -0.41 16.21 -1.11
CA GLY A 251 0.31 16.49 -2.33
C GLY A 251 0.52 18.00 -2.49
N ARG A 252 1.78 18.44 -2.50
CA ARG A 252 2.14 19.72 -3.13
C ARG A 252 2.75 19.42 -4.49
N ASN A 253 2.20 20.06 -5.53
CA ASN A 253 2.86 20.15 -6.82
C ASN A 253 4.13 20.99 -6.61
N CYS A 254 5.26 20.33 -6.40
CA CYS A 254 6.57 20.96 -6.56
C CYS A 254 6.76 21.12 -8.07
N GLN A 255 6.52 22.33 -8.58
CA GLN A 255 6.73 22.68 -9.99
C GLN A 255 8.21 22.69 -10.36
#